data_AF-A0A4V1AIM0-F1
#
_entry.id   AF-A0A4V1AIM0-F1
#
_cell.length_a   1.000
_cell.length_b   1.000
_cell.length_c   1.000
_cell.angle_alpha   90.00
_cell.angle_beta   90.00
_cell.angle_gamma   90.00
#
_symmetry.space_group_name_H-M   'P 1'
#
loop_
_entity.id
_entity.type
_entity.pdbx_description
1 polymer ?
#
loop_
_entity_poly.entity_id
_entity_poly.type
_entity_poly.pdbx_seq_one_letter_code
_entity_poly.pdbx_strand_id
1 'polypeptide(L)'
;MRDDALKKYIYIALLVAQGVIIGLLERMIPFPFAFAPGAKLGLANLITIVAIFTLDFKDAFTLTWMRLIITMLLGGTVSTFMYSLGGAMLSFFGMILIKQLGEKRVSIIGISAAGGVLHNVGQLVIASLIAHSWSVLLYLPILSWIGLAAGIAIGIAANYLFQHVDVLNKLKLSFKTEQIKKRKLKHAR
;
A
#
# COMPACT_ATOMS: atom_id res chain seq x y z
N MET A 1 23.05 16.77 -5.52
CA MET A 1 23.22 15.75 -4.45
C MET A 1 22.41 16.05 -3.19
N ARG A 2 22.56 17.20 -2.51
CA ARG A 2 21.76 17.53 -1.30
C ARG A 2 20.29 17.87 -1.62
N ASP A 3 20.05 18.55 -2.74
CA ASP A 3 18.70 18.96 -3.16
C ASP A 3 17.84 17.80 -3.66
N ASP A 4 18.47 16.75 -4.22
CA ASP A 4 17.77 15.57 -4.74
C ASP A 4 17.23 14.70 -3.59
N ALA A 5 18.01 14.58 -2.50
CA ALA A 5 17.57 13.90 -1.29
C ALA A 5 16.44 14.66 -0.59
N LEU A 6 16.52 15.99 -0.53
CA LEU A 6 15.46 16.82 0.05
C LEU A 6 14.15 16.69 -0.74
N LYS A 7 14.21 16.80 -2.08
CA LYS A 7 13.04 16.60 -2.96
C LYS A 7 12.39 15.22 -2.75
N LYS A 8 13.22 14.18 -2.56
CA LYS A 8 12.74 12.83 -2.26
C LYS A 8 11.99 12.74 -0.93
N TYR A 9 12.55 13.31 0.14
CA TYR A 9 11.88 13.31 1.44
C TYR A 9 10.58 14.12 1.43
N ILE A 10 10.56 15.26 0.73
CA ILE A 10 9.34 16.04 0.52
C ILE A 10 8.28 15.19 -0.21
N TYR A 11 8.68 14.49 -1.27
CA TYR A 11 7.76 13.62 -2.00
C TYR A 11 7.21 12.48 -1.13
N ILE A 12 8.06 11.81 -0.36
CA ILE A 12 7.63 10.77 0.59
C ILE A 12 6.65 11.36 1.61
N ALA A 13 6.96 12.52 2.20
CA ALA A 13 6.11 13.18 3.18
C ALA A 13 4.73 13.55 2.59
N LEU A 14 4.69 14.07 1.37
CA LEU A 14 3.43 14.38 0.67
C LEU A 14 2.59 13.13 0.43
N LEU A 15 3.20 12.03 -0.03
CA LEU A 15 2.49 10.77 -0.20
C LEU A 15 2.01 10.20 1.14
N VAL A 16 2.83 10.26 2.20
CA VAL A 16 2.41 9.85 3.56
C VAL A 16 1.20 10.66 3.99
N ALA A 17 1.22 11.99 3.84
CA ALA A 17 0.11 12.86 4.21
C ALA A 17 -1.17 12.50 3.43
N GLN A 18 -1.08 12.29 2.11
CA GLN A 18 -2.21 11.84 1.30
C GLN A 18 -2.73 10.47 1.78
N GLY A 19 -1.85 9.53 2.07
CA GLY A 19 -2.22 8.20 2.56
C GLY A 19 -2.90 8.25 3.93
N VAL A 20 -2.47 9.14 4.80
CA VAL A 20 -3.10 9.38 6.10
C VAL A 20 -4.50 9.98 5.90
N ILE A 21 -4.65 11.02 5.07
CA ILE A 21 -5.94 11.67 4.80
C ILE A 21 -6.93 10.65 4.20
N ILE A 22 -6.52 9.90 3.18
CA ILE A 22 -7.37 8.86 2.58
C ILE A 22 -7.75 7.80 3.62
N GLY A 23 -6.82 7.38 4.46
CA GLY A 23 -7.07 6.41 5.52
C GLY A 23 -7.99 6.93 6.64
N LEU A 24 -8.02 8.24 6.87
CA LEU A 24 -8.98 8.87 7.79
C LEU A 24 -10.36 9.00 7.14
N LEU A 25 -10.44 9.45 5.89
CA LEU A 25 -11.70 9.53 5.13
C LEU A 25 -12.37 8.17 4.99
N GLU A 26 -11.58 7.13 4.70
CA GLU A 26 -12.07 5.76 4.63
C GLU A 26 -12.77 5.30 5.92
N ARG A 27 -12.31 5.74 7.09
CA ARG A 27 -12.94 5.41 8.38
C ARG A 27 -14.27 6.14 8.59
N MET A 28 -14.48 7.26 7.90
CA MET A 28 -15.72 8.03 7.97
C MET A 28 -16.81 7.44 7.07
N ILE A 29 -16.44 6.60 6.09
CA ILE A 29 -17.40 5.95 5.20
C ILE A 29 -17.96 4.72 5.91
N PRO A 30 -19.27 4.66 6.22
CA PRO A 30 -19.88 3.47 6.79
C PRO A 30 -19.78 2.31 5.79
N PHE A 31 -18.99 1.31 6.14
CA PHE A 31 -18.75 0.15 5.28
C PHE A 31 -19.85 -0.90 5.49
N PRO A 32 -20.52 -1.41 4.43
CA PRO A 32 -21.64 -2.36 4.56
C PRO A 32 -21.27 -3.67 5.26
N PHE A 33 -19.97 -3.98 5.38
CA PHE A 33 -19.45 -5.15 6.08
C PHE A 33 -18.70 -4.79 7.38
N ALA A 34 -19.09 -3.71 8.04
CA ALA A 34 -18.52 -3.29 9.33
C ALA A 34 -18.64 -4.35 10.45
N PHE A 35 -19.50 -5.36 10.27
CA PHE A 35 -19.60 -6.51 11.17
C PHE A 35 -18.36 -7.41 11.15
N ALA A 36 -17.56 -7.39 10.08
CA ALA A 36 -16.29 -8.09 10.04
C ALA A 36 -15.19 -7.22 10.67
N PRO A 37 -14.50 -7.70 11.72
CA PRO A 37 -13.54 -6.90 12.47
C PRO A 37 -12.39 -6.45 11.57
N GLY A 38 -12.17 -5.14 11.49
CA GLY A 38 -11.10 -4.55 10.69
C GLY A 38 -11.39 -4.41 9.19
N ALA A 39 -12.58 -4.80 8.73
CA ALA A 39 -12.98 -4.69 7.32
C ALA A 39 -12.96 -3.23 6.84
N LYS A 40 -12.20 -2.99 5.78
CA LYS A 40 -12.03 -1.69 5.12
C LYS A 40 -11.99 -1.89 3.60
N LEU A 41 -12.21 -0.81 2.85
CA LEU A 41 -12.09 -0.82 1.39
C LEU A 41 -10.62 -0.99 0.94
N GLY A 42 -9.66 -0.64 1.79
CA GLY A 42 -8.25 -0.56 1.45
C GLY A 42 -7.90 0.68 0.63
N LEU A 43 -8.68 1.77 0.68
CA LEU A 43 -8.43 2.97 -0.14
C LEU A 43 -7.03 3.55 0.11
N ALA A 44 -6.58 3.53 1.37
CA ALA A 44 -5.22 3.96 1.70
C ALA A 44 -4.14 3.18 0.94
N ASN A 45 -4.41 1.93 0.55
CA ASN A 45 -3.48 1.06 -0.18
C ASN A 45 -3.14 1.60 -1.59
N LEU A 46 -3.97 2.49 -2.16
CA LEU A 46 -3.64 3.23 -3.39
C LEU A 46 -2.26 3.89 -3.29
N ILE A 47 -1.99 4.57 -2.16
CA ILE A 47 -0.73 5.26 -1.95
C ILE A 47 0.43 4.27 -1.80
N THR A 48 0.18 3.09 -1.20
CA THR A 48 1.19 2.03 -1.14
C THR A 48 1.54 1.52 -2.53
N ILE A 49 0.56 1.36 -3.43
CA ILE A 49 0.80 0.99 -4.82
C ILE A 49 1.60 2.08 -5.54
N VAL A 50 1.18 3.34 -5.42
CA VAL A 50 1.94 4.47 -6.01
C VAL A 50 3.39 4.42 -5.53
N ALA A 51 3.61 4.27 -4.22
CA ALA A 51 4.94 4.16 -3.63
C ALA A 51 5.75 2.96 -4.17
N ILE A 52 5.15 1.77 -4.27
CA ILE A 52 5.81 0.59 -4.83
C ILE A 52 6.27 0.82 -6.28
N PHE A 53 5.55 1.64 -7.05
CA PHE A 53 5.87 1.92 -8.45
C PHE A 53 6.73 3.16 -8.69
N THR A 54 6.82 4.11 -7.73
CA THR A 54 7.63 5.33 -7.87
C THR A 54 8.90 5.36 -7.03
N LEU A 55 8.94 4.58 -5.95
CA LEU A 55 10.01 4.60 -4.97
C LEU A 55 10.77 3.27 -4.89
N ASP A 56 11.94 3.32 -4.26
CA ASP A 56 12.72 2.14 -3.93
C ASP A 56 12.05 1.36 -2.80
N PHE A 57 12.36 0.06 -2.69
CA PHE A 57 11.83 -0.82 -1.64
C PHE A 57 11.87 -0.17 -0.25
N LYS A 58 13.03 0.39 0.13
CA LYS A 58 13.24 0.99 1.46
C LYS A 58 12.31 2.18 1.70
N ASP A 59 12.17 3.06 0.72
CA ASP A 59 11.35 4.26 0.89
C ASP A 59 9.84 3.94 0.83
N ALA A 60 9.44 2.99 -0.03
CA ALA A 60 8.06 2.52 -0.08
C ALA A 60 7.65 1.83 1.23
N PHE A 61 8.57 1.09 1.86
CA PHE A 61 8.37 0.52 3.17
C PHE A 61 8.27 1.62 4.24
N THR A 62 9.21 2.56 4.29
CA THR A 62 9.18 3.71 5.22
C THR A 62 7.89 4.49 5.10
N LEU A 63 7.42 4.78 3.88
CA LEU A 63 6.16 5.45 3.63
C LEU A 63 4.99 4.67 4.23
N THR A 64 4.91 3.37 3.95
CA THR A 64 3.82 2.51 4.45
C THR A 64 3.82 2.47 5.98
N TRP A 65 5.02 2.38 6.57
CA TRP A 65 5.23 2.36 8.01
C TRP A 65 4.80 3.68 8.68
N MET A 66 5.30 4.80 8.18
CA MET A 66 4.97 6.13 8.71
C MET A 66 3.47 6.43 8.58
N ARG A 67 2.86 6.07 7.45
CA ARG A 67 1.40 6.21 7.26
C ARG A 67 0.65 5.47 8.36
N LEU A 68 0.97 4.21 8.62
CA LEU A 68 0.26 3.41 9.64
C LEU A 68 0.39 4.00 11.05
N ILE A 69 1.60 4.44 11.42
CA ILE A 69 1.84 5.06 12.73
C ILE A 69 1.05 6.37 12.86
N ILE A 70 1.15 7.27 11.86
CA ILE A 70 0.47 8.56 11.92
C ILE A 70 -1.05 8.37 11.93
N THR A 71 -1.60 7.47 11.11
CA THR A 71 -3.04 7.17 11.12
C THR A 71 -3.51 6.54 12.44
N MET A 72 -2.63 5.82 13.16
CA MET A 72 -2.93 5.38 14.53
C MET A 72 -2.97 6.56 15.50
N LEU A 73 -1.97 7.43 15.47
CA LEU A 73 -1.87 8.57 16.38
C LEU A 73 -3.02 9.59 16.23
N LEU A 74 -3.52 9.78 15.01
CA LEU A 74 -4.56 10.78 14.71
C LEU A 74 -6.00 10.32 15.01
N GLY A 75 -6.21 9.09 15.48
CA GLY A 75 -7.56 8.60 15.79
C GLY A 75 -7.76 7.11 15.62
N GLY A 76 -6.70 6.30 15.72
CA GLY A 76 -6.77 4.85 15.76
C GLY A 76 -6.60 4.28 17.16
N THR A 77 -6.99 3.03 17.32
CA THR A 77 -6.72 2.21 18.49
C THR A 77 -5.56 1.26 18.22
N VAL A 78 -4.96 0.69 19.27
CA VAL A 78 -3.91 -0.33 19.13
C VAL A 78 -4.42 -1.53 18.31
N SER A 79 -5.66 -2.00 18.55
CA SER A 79 -6.23 -3.12 17.81
C SER A 79 -6.43 -2.81 16.32
N THR A 80 -6.97 -1.63 16.00
CA THR A 80 -7.16 -1.23 14.60
C THR A 80 -5.83 -0.99 13.89
N PHE A 81 -4.80 -0.53 14.62
CA PHE A 81 -3.45 -0.47 14.11
C PHE A 81 -2.89 -1.86 13.82
N MET A 82 -3.01 -2.81 14.74
CA MET A 82 -2.57 -4.20 14.55
C MET A 82 -3.23 -4.86 13.33
N TYR A 83 -4.54 -4.66 13.13
CA TYR A 83 -5.23 -5.15 11.93
C TYR A 83 -4.64 -4.52 10.67
N SER A 84 -4.58 -3.18 10.61
CA SER A 84 -4.04 -2.46 9.46
C SER A 84 -2.57 -2.78 9.20
N LEU A 85 -1.79 -3.08 10.24
CA LEU A 85 -0.41 -3.50 10.17
C LEU A 85 -0.28 -4.87 9.48
N GLY A 86 -1.00 -5.88 9.98
CA GLY A 86 -0.99 -7.22 9.39
C GLY A 86 -1.40 -7.22 7.92
N GLY A 87 -2.51 -6.54 7.62
CA GLY A 87 -2.98 -6.38 6.25
C GLY A 87 -1.99 -5.64 5.35
N ALA A 88 -1.48 -4.49 5.80
CA ALA A 88 -0.58 -3.68 4.99
C ALA A 88 0.75 -4.39 4.75
N MET A 89 1.31 -5.09 5.74
CA MET A 89 2.57 -5.82 5.57
C MET A 89 2.38 -7.00 4.61
N LEU A 90 1.35 -7.84 4.81
CA LEU A 90 1.10 -8.99 3.92
C LEU A 90 0.84 -8.54 2.49
N SER A 91 0.03 -7.49 2.31
CA SER A 91 -0.24 -6.87 1.01
C SER A 91 1.03 -6.29 0.38
N PHE A 92 1.83 -5.54 1.13
CA PHE A 92 3.06 -4.91 0.63
C PHE A 92 4.06 -5.94 0.11
N PHE A 93 4.37 -6.96 0.91
CA PHE A 93 5.30 -8.01 0.51
C PHE A 93 4.75 -8.85 -0.65
N GLY A 94 3.46 -9.17 -0.63
CA GLY A 94 2.81 -9.88 -1.73
C GLY A 94 2.87 -9.11 -3.05
N MET A 95 2.55 -7.82 -3.03
CA MET A 95 2.64 -6.96 -4.21
C MET A 95 4.06 -6.87 -4.76
N ILE A 96 5.07 -6.81 -3.88
CA ILE A 96 6.48 -6.79 -4.30
C ILE A 96 6.90 -8.12 -4.92
N LEU A 97 6.49 -9.24 -4.34
CA LEU A 97 6.78 -10.58 -4.88
C LEU A 97 6.15 -10.75 -6.26
N ILE A 98 4.88 -10.34 -6.42
CA ILE A 98 4.18 -10.41 -7.71
C ILE A 98 4.83 -9.48 -8.73
N LYS A 99 5.25 -8.28 -8.31
CA LYS A 99 5.96 -7.34 -9.19
C LYS A 99 7.27 -7.94 -9.75
N GLN A 100 7.94 -8.83 -9.02
CA GLN A 100 9.15 -9.50 -9.50
C GLN A 100 8.89 -10.49 -10.65
N LEU A 101 7.66 -10.95 -10.86
CA LEU A 101 7.28 -11.77 -12.02
C LEU A 101 7.41 -11.02 -13.36
N GLY A 102 7.56 -9.70 -13.30
CA GLY A 102 7.87 -8.82 -14.43
C GLY A 102 6.64 -8.12 -15.03
N GLU A 103 6.86 -6.90 -15.50
CA GLU A 103 5.83 -6.01 -16.07
C GLU A 103 5.14 -6.59 -17.31
N LYS A 104 5.75 -7.59 -17.97
CA LYS A 104 5.16 -8.30 -19.11
C LYS A 104 4.11 -9.34 -18.72
N ARG A 105 4.10 -9.79 -17.46
CA ARG A 105 3.22 -10.87 -16.99
C ARG A 105 2.11 -10.38 -16.09
N VAL A 106 2.32 -9.27 -15.37
CA VAL A 106 1.34 -8.75 -14.41
C VAL A 106 1.20 -7.24 -14.53
N SER A 107 -0.05 -6.79 -14.69
CA SER A 107 -0.39 -5.37 -14.74
C SER A 107 -0.43 -4.73 -13.34
N ILE A 108 -0.39 -3.40 -13.27
CA ILE A 108 -0.61 -2.65 -12.02
C ILE A 108 -1.95 -3.04 -11.38
N ILE A 109 -2.98 -3.24 -12.21
CA ILE A 109 -4.32 -3.66 -11.76
C ILE A 109 -4.25 -5.04 -11.12
N GLY A 110 -3.57 -6.02 -11.72
CA GLY A 110 -3.42 -7.37 -11.15
C GLY A 110 -2.63 -7.38 -9.84
N ILE A 111 -1.55 -6.59 -9.75
CA ILE A 111 -0.78 -6.43 -8.50
C ILE A 111 -1.65 -5.82 -7.41
N SER A 112 -2.43 -4.78 -7.74
CA SER A 112 -3.35 -4.13 -6.81
C SER A 112 -4.49 -5.05 -6.36
N ALA A 113 -5.07 -5.83 -7.28
CA ALA A 113 -6.11 -6.81 -7.02
C ALA A 113 -5.63 -7.89 -6.03
N ALA A 114 -4.47 -8.49 -6.29
CA ALA A 114 -3.85 -9.44 -5.37
C ALA A 114 -3.48 -8.78 -4.04
N GLY A 115 -2.99 -7.54 -4.07
CA GLY A 115 -2.70 -6.75 -2.88
C GLY A 115 -3.94 -6.52 -2.02
N GLY A 116 -5.10 -6.25 -2.61
CA GLY A 116 -6.38 -6.06 -1.90
C GLY A 116 -6.83 -7.33 -1.19
N VAL A 117 -6.75 -8.49 -1.85
CA VAL A 117 -7.04 -9.80 -1.23
C VAL A 117 -6.09 -10.06 -0.07
N LEU A 118 -4.77 -9.92 -0.29
CA LEU A 118 -3.76 -10.14 0.74
C LEU A 118 -3.87 -9.16 1.91
N HIS A 119 -4.37 -7.95 1.66
CA HIS A 119 -4.65 -6.99 2.72
C HIS A 119 -5.71 -7.52 3.68
N ASN A 120 -6.83 -7.99 3.13
CA ASN A 120 -7.93 -8.51 3.93
C ASN A 120 -7.54 -9.81 4.64
N VAL A 121 -6.74 -10.66 3.99
CA VAL A 121 -6.17 -11.86 4.61
C VAL A 121 -5.32 -11.48 5.82
N GLY A 122 -4.39 -10.53 5.67
CA GLY A 122 -3.50 -10.12 6.77
C GLY A 122 -4.27 -9.47 7.92
N GLN A 123 -5.31 -8.67 7.62
CA GLN A 123 -6.19 -8.09 8.63
C GLN A 123 -6.91 -9.17 9.44
N LEU A 124 -7.54 -10.13 8.75
CA LEU A 124 -8.32 -11.18 9.39
C LEU A 124 -7.45 -12.16 10.19
N VAL A 125 -6.22 -12.46 9.74
CA VAL A 125 -5.28 -13.27 10.50
C VAL A 125 -4.93 -12.61 11.83
N ILE A 126 -4.61 -11.30 11.82
CA ILE A 126 -4.38 -10.59 13.08
C ILE A 126 -5.66 -10.51 13.92
N ALA A 127 -6.82 -10.28 13.29
CA ALA A 127 -8.10 -10.28 13.99
C ALA A 127 -8.41 -11.62 14.66
N SER A 128 -8.16 -12.76 14.01
CA SER A 128 -8.35 -14.08 14.60
C SER A 128 -7.39 -14.34 15.76
N LEU A 129 -6.15 -13.85 15.67
CA LEU A 129 -5.17 -13.97 16.77
C LEU A 129 -5.58 -13.15 17.99
N ILE A 130 -6.03 -11.90 17.80
CA ILE A 130 -6.49 -11.03 18.90
C ILE A 130 -7.80 -11.55 19.50
N ALA A 131 -8.74 -12.03 18.66
CA ALA A 131 -10.02 -12.56 19.11
C ALA A 131 -9.93 -14.00 19.67
N HIS A 132 -8.74 -14.63 19.62
CA HIS A 132 -8.54 -16.05 19.95
C HIS A 132 -9.56 -16.99 19.27
N SER A 133 -9.96 -16.66 18.04
CA SER A 133 -11.02 -17.37 17.31
C SER A 133 -10.75 -17.40 15.82
N TRP A 134 -10.54 -18.62 15.29
CA TRP A 134 -10.38 -18.86 13.86
C TRP A 134 -11.67 -18.68 13.07
N SER A 135 -12.83 -18.63 13.74
CA SER A 135 -14.13 -18.38 13.09
C SER A 135 -14.17 -17.03 12.37
N VAL A 136 -13.32 -16.07 12.76
CA VAL A 136 -13.16 -14.79 12.05
C VAL A 136 -12.68 -15.01 10.61
N LEU A 137 -11.92 -16.07 10.32
CA LEU A 137 -11.51 -16.39 8.95
C LEU A 137 -12.67 -16.86 8.05
N LEU A 138 -13.83 -17.20 8.60
CA LEU A 138 -15.01 -17.53 7.79
C LEU A 138 -15.50 -16.33 6.96
N TYR A 139 -15.11 -15.10 7.33
CA TYR A 139 -15.37 -13.90 6.53
C TYR A 139 -14.43 -13.76 5.32
N LEU A 140 -13.35 -14.57 5.23
CA LEU A 140 -12.36 -14.50 4.15
C LEU A 140 -12.97 -14.58 2.75
N PRO A 141 -13.90 -15.51 2.41
CA PRO A 141 -14.39 -15.62 1.04
C PRO A 141 -15.06 -14.32 0.58
N ILE A 142 -15.93 -13.75 1.42
CA ILE A 142 -16.64 -12.50 1.14
C ILE A 142 -15.67 -11.33 1.08
N LEU A 143 -14.79 -11.20 2.08
CA LEU A 143 -13.78 -10.14 2.11
C LEU A 143 -12.77 -10.24 0.97
N SER A 144 -12.44 -11.44 0.49
CA SER A 144 -11.55 -11.62 -0.66
C SER A 144 -12.19 -11.12 -1.94
N TRP A 145 -13.48 -11.39 -2.16
CA TRP A 145 -14.23 -10.83 -3.29
C TRP A 145 -14.27 -9.31 -3.26
N ILE A 146 -14.55 -8.73 -2.09
CA ILE A 146 -14.57 -7.27 -1.93
C ILE A 146 -13.17 -6.68 -2.09
N GLY A 147 -12.15 -7.31 -1.50
CA GLY A 147 -10.75 -6.91 -1.62
C GLY A 147 -10.23 -6.99 -3.06
N LEU A 148 -10.68 -8.00 -3.82
CA LEU A 148 -10.40 -8.11 -5.25
C LEU A 148 -11.04 -6.96 -6.03
N ALA A 149 -12.33 -6.71 -5.83
CA ALA A 149 -13.06 -5.64 -6.52
C ALA A 149 -12.47 -4.25 -6.18
N ALA A 150 -12.23 -3.98 -4.89
CA ALA A 150 -11.59 -2.76 -4.44
C ALA A 150 -10.16 -2.64 -4.98
N GLY A 151 -9.38 -3.73 -4.95
CA GLY A 151 -8.04 -3.78 -5.52
C GLY A 151 -8.02 -3.52 -7.02
N ILE A 152 -8.99 -4.00 -7.79
CA ILE A 152 -9.14 -3.66 -9.22
C ILE A 152 -9.43 -2.16 -9.39
N ALA A 153 -10.41 -1.62 -8.66
CA ALA A 153 -10.77 -0.20 -8.73
C ALA A 153 -9.59 0.71 -8.37
N ILE A 154 -8.88 0.39 -7.29
CA ILE A 154 -7.66 1.08 -6.84
C ILE A 154 -6.56 0.96 -7.90
N GLY A 155 -6.42 -0.21 -8.53
CA GLY A 155 -5.43 -0.45 -9.58
C GLY A 155 -5.70 0.40 -10.84
N ILE A 156 -6.97 0.55 -11.21
CA ILE A 156 -7.40 1.44 -12.30
C ILE A 156 -7.09 2.89 -11.93
N ALA A 157 -7.44 3.31 -10.71
CA ALA A 157 -7.14 4.66 -10.22
C ALA A 157 -5.62 4.95 -10.22
N ALA A 158 -4.81 3.99 -9.77
CA ALA A 158 -3.35 4.10 -9.80
C ALA A 158 -2.83 4.25 -11.24
N ASN A 159 -3.34 3.45 -12.17
CA ASN A 159 -2.96 3.53 -13.59
C ASN A 159 -3.33 4.90 -14.17
N TYR A 160 -4.55 5.40 -13.89
CA TYR A 160 -4.99 6.72 -14.33
C TYR A 160 -4.10 7.84 -13.77
N LEU A 161 -3.74 7.77 -12.48
CA LEU A 161 -2.78 8.66 -11.83
C LEU A 161 -1.42 8.67 -12.56
N PHE A 162 -0.90 7.49 -12.92
CA PHE A 162 0.36 7.39 -13.68
C PHE A 162 0.25 7.92 -15.10
N GLN A 163 -0.91 7.85 -15.74
CA GLN A 163 -1.09 8.36 -17.11
C GLN A 163 -1.27 9.87 -17.16
N HIS A 164 -1.92 10.48 -16.16
CA HIS A 164 -2.35 11.89 -16.22
C HIS A 164 -1.54 12.82 -15.32
N VAL A 165 -0.76 12.29 -14.37
CA VAL A 165 0.08 13.12 -13.47
C VAL A 165 1.54 13.04 -13.91
N ASP A 166 1.94 13.98 -14.77
CA ASP A 166 3.31 14.09 -15.29
C ASP A 166 4.38 14.17 -14.19
N VAL A 167 4.03 14.72 -13.04
CA VAL A 167 4.91 14.81 -11.87
C VAL A 167 5.29 13.42 -11.35
N LEU A 168 4.36 12.45 -11.35
CA LEU A 168 4.65 11.07 -10.95
C LEU A 168 5.60 10.39 -11.93
N ASN A 169 5.43 10.62 -13.23
CA ASN A 169 6.32 10.06 -14.26
C ASN A 169 7.72 10.67 -14.22
N LYS A 170 7.83 11.99 -14.08
CA LYS A 170 9.13 12.67 -13.94
C LYS A 170 9.88 12.21 -12.70
N LEU A 171 9.19 12.03 -11.57
CA LEU A 171 9.80 11.56 -10.33
C LEU A 171 10.19 10.07 -10.42
N LYS A 172 9.35 9.21 -10.99
CA LYS A 172 9.66 7.80 -11.25
C LYS A 172 10.93 7.64 -12.10
N LEU A 173 11.06 8.44 -13.16
CA LEU A 173 12.23 8.44 -14.03
C LEU A 173 13.49 8.97 -13.32
N SER A 174 13.36 10.01 -12.52
CA SER A 174 14.46 10.58 -11.73
C SER A 174 15.02 9.56 -10.73
N PHE A 175 14.16 8.90 -9.95
CA PHE A 175 14.59 7.91 -8.96
C PHE A 175 15.14 6.63 -9.60
N LYS A 176 14.56 6.15 -10.70
CA LYS A 176 15.09 5.01 -11.46
C LYS A 176 16.51 5.29 -11.98
N THR A 177 16.78 6.51 -12.44
CA THR A 177 18.10 6.93 -12.96
C THR A 177 19.14 6.99 -11.85
N GLU A 178 18.78 7.54 -10.69
CA GLU A 178 19.60 7.55 -9.45
C GLU A 178 19.97 6.13 -8.99
N GLN A 179 19.00 5.20 -8.98
CA GLN A 179 19.25 3.80 -8.62
C GLN A 179 20.22 3.10 -9.57
N ILE A 180 20.05 3.28 -10.88
CA ILE A 180 20.94 2.70 -11.90
C ILE A 180 22.35 3.23 -11.72
N LYS A 181 22.50 4.53 -11.47
CA LYS A 181 23.80 5.17 -11.23
C LYS A 181 24.49 4.58 -9.98
N LYS A 182 23.77 4.40 -8.87
CA LYS A 182 24.31 3.75 -7.65
C LYS A 182 24.69 2.29 -7.88
N ARG A 183 23.91 1.52 -8.64
CA ARG A 183 24.23 0.12 -8.96
C ARG A 183 25.49 0.00 -9.81
N LYS A 184 25.66 0.87 -10.82
CA LYS A 184 26.88 0.92 -11.64
C LYS A 184 28.12 1.29 -10.83
N LEU A 185 28.01 2.30 -9.96
CA LEU A 185 29.09 2.70 -9.05
C LEU A 185 29.52 1.59 -8.07
N LYS A 186 28.59 0.72 -7.68
CA LYS A 186 28.86 -0.40 -6.77
C LYS A 186 29.51 -1.61 -7.46
N HIS A 187 29.38 -1.74 -8.78
CA HIS A 187 30.04 -2.80 -9.58
C HIS A 187 31.35 -2.32 -10.23
N ALA A 188 31.65 -1.03 -10.17
CA ALA A 188 32.91 -0.43 -10.63
C ALA A 188 33.96 -0.33 -9.51
N ARG A 189 33.68 -0.86 -8.32
CA ARG A 189 34.57 -1.03 -7.18
C ARG A 189 34.68 -2.52 -6.88
#